data_AF-A0A381YFS7-F1
#
_entry.id   AF-A0A381YFS7-F1
#
_cell.length_a   1.000
_cell.length_b   1.000
_cell.length_c   1.000
_cell.angle_alpha   90.00
_cell.angle_beta   90.00
_cell.angle_gamma   90.00
#
_symmetry.space_group_name_H-M   'P 1'
#
loop_
_entity.id
_entity.type
_entity.pdbx_description
1 polymer ?
#
loop_
_entity_poly.entity_id
_entity_poly.type
_entity_poly.pdbx_seq_one_letter_code
_entity_poly.pdbx_strand_id
1 'polypeptide(L)'
;MKAALFATCLGDQFYADACADAVRLLRYAGVDVDVPQSQTCCGQPAYNAGRRLEAIRMAHQTLDTFDSADYVVLPSGSCAGMIRCFYPDLLDNELERAQVLADRTYELSHFLVEVLGIQDLGSGLKGKRIAYHHSCHALRELGIRNQPISLLKNCGAEVVTWEADEECCGFGGLFSAKLPEVSAAMADRKLDTLSAVDFVTSTDGGCLLQLSGRGNRRQLSVQFRHLASLLWDGVGS
;
A
#
# COMPACT_ATOMS: atom_id res chain seq x y z
N MET A 1 6.69 -21.61 -3.08
CA MET A 1 5.73 -20.70 -3.75
C MET A 1 6.51 -19.61 -4.45
N LYS A 2 6.11 -19.18 -5.65
CA LYS A 2 6.76 -18.08 -6.37
C LYS A 2 5.84 -16.86 -6.42
N ALA A 3 6.41 -15.67 -6.32
CA ALA A 3 5.68 -14.41 -6.50
C ALA A 3 6.58 -13.36 -7.14
N ALA A 4 5.99 -12.46 -7.93
CA ALA A 4 6.64 -11.28 -8.43
C ALA A 4 6.26 -10.06 -7.56
N LEU A 5 7.25 -9.29 -7.12
CA LEU A 5 7.00 -8.03 -6.43
C LEU A 5 6.78 -6.89 -7.44
N PHE A 6 5.63 -6.23 -7.35
CA PHE A 6 5.43 -4.94 -7.97
C PHE A 6 5.76 -3.82 -6.97
N ALA A 7 6.94 -3.20 -7.11
CA ALA A 7 7.45 -2.15 -6.23
C ALA A 7 6.59 -0.87 -6.27
N THR A 8 5.89 -0.61 -7.38
CA THR A 8 5.12 0.61 -7.67
C THR A 8 5.98 1.85 -7.89
N CYS A 9 5.43 2.85 -8.59
CA CYS A 9 6.17 4.07 -8.89
C CYS A 9 6.48 4.94 -7.66
N LEU A 10 5.55 5.02 -6.70
CA LEU A 10 5.78 5.77 -5.44
C LEU A 10 6.69 4.98 -4.48
N GLY A 11 6.57 3.65 -4.48
CA GLY A 11 7.47 2.78 -3.74
C GLY A 11 8.91 2.98 -4.18
N ASP A 12 9.18 2.83 -5.47
CA ASP A 12 10.52 2.99 -6.04
C ASP A 12 11.13 4.39 -5.80
N GLN A 13 10.33 5.46 -5.93
CA GLN A 13 10.83 6.83 -5.80
C GLN A 13 10.98 7.35 -4.36
N PHE A 14 10.07 6.95 -3.46
CA PHE A 14 9.97 7.57 -2.12
C PHE A 14 10.05 6.58 -0.96
N TYR A 15 9.83 5.28 -1.23
CA TYR A 15 9.79 4.23 -0.20
C TYR A 15 10.57 2.99 -0.64
N ALA A 16 11.74 3.17 -1.26
CA ALA A 16 12.54 2.07 -1.78
C ALA A 16 12.91 1.04 -0.69
N ASP A 17 13.19 1.53 0.53
CA ASP A 17 13.41 0.67 1.70
C ASP A 17 12.19 -0.20 2.00
N ALA A 18 10.97 0.34 1.88
CA ALA A 18 9.74 -0.43 2.10
C ALA A 18 9.53 -1.51 1.02
N CYS A 19 9.92 -1.25 -0.23
CA CYS A 19 9.92 -2.26 -1.27
C CYS A 19 10.94 -3.37 -0.98
N ALA A 20 12.16 -3.00 -0.54
CA ALA A 20 13.17 -3.96 -0.13
C ALA A 20 12.73 -4.79 1.08
N ASP A 21 12.10 -4.16 2.08
CA ASP A 21 11.56 -4.81 3.27
C ASP A 21 10.40 -5.75 2.91
N ALA A 22 9.55 -5.39 1.94
CA ALA A 22 8.52 -6.29 1.41
C ALA A 22 9.15 -7.56 0.79
N VAL A 23 10.25 -7.42 0.03
CA VAL A 23 11.00 -8.58 -0.49
C VAL A 23 11.57 -9.43 0.64
N ARG A 24 12.17 -8.79 1.66
CA ARG A 24 12.72 -9.49 2.82
C ARG A 24 11.66 -10.26 3.58
N LEU A 25 10.49 -9.66 3.83
CA LEU A 25 9.35 -10.29 4.47
C LEU A 25 8.84 -11.51 3.69
N LEU A 26 8.64 -11.35 2.38
CA LEU A 26 8.17 -12.45 1.54
C LEU A 26 9.19 -13.61 1.51
N ARG A 27 10.48 -13.30 1.38
CA ARG A 27 11.54 -14.33 1.43
C ARG A 27 11.65 -14.99 2.80
N TYR A 28 11.51 -14.22 3.88
CA TYR A 28 11.46 -14.75 5.24
C TYR A 28 10.28 -15.71 5.42
N ALA A 29 9.13 -15.40 4.81
CA ALA A 29 7.95 -16.28 4.78
C ALA A 29 8.05 -17.45 3.79
N GLY A 30 9.22 -17.71 3.21
CA GLY A 30 9.47 -18.87 2.32
C GLY A 30 9.01 -18.68 0.87
N VAL A 31 8.75 -17.45 0.44
CA VAL A 31 8.40 -17.14 -0.95
C VAL A 31 9.66 -16.92 -1.78
N ASP A 32 9.71 -17.55 -2.95
CA ASP A 32 10.70 -17.26 -3.98
C ASP A 32 10.25 -16.00 -4.75
N VAL A 33 10.96 -14.89 -4.54
CA VAL A 33 10.54 -13.54 -4.99
C VAL A 33 11.39 -13.06 -6.16
N ASP A 34 10.71 -12.85 -7.29
CA ASP A 34 11.22 -12.11 -8.43
C ASP A 34 10.82 -10.62 -8.37
N VAL A 35 11.65 -9.75 -8.94
CA VAL A 35 11.39 -8.31 -9.03
C VAL A 35 11.66 -7.84 -10.47
N PRO A 36 10.67 -8.00 -11.38
CA PRO A 36 10.84 -7.70 -12.80
C PRO A 36 11.26 -6.24 -13.03
N GLN A 37 12.34 -6.01 -13.77
CA GLN A 37 12.87 -4.66 -14.01
C GLN A 37 12.04 -3.85 -15.03
N SER A 38 11.17 -4.50 -15.80
CA SER A 38 10.32 -3.86 -16.81
C SER A 38 9.04 -3.23 -16.22
N GLN A 39 8.83 -3.35 -14.92
CA GLN A 39 7.67 -2.76 -14.24
C GLN A 39 7.70 -1.22 -14.33
N THR A 40 6.52 -0.59 -14.43
CA THR A 40 6.39 0.88 -14.50
C THR A 40 5.32 1.38 -13.52
N CYS A 41 4.40 2.23 -13.95
CA CYS A 41 3.28 2.70 -13.14
C CYS A 41 2.05 1.82 -13.40
N CYS A 42 1.22 1.57 -12.37
CA CYS A 42 -0.05 0.85 -12.53
C CYS A 42 -1.10 1.63 -13.33
N GLY A 43 -0.86 2.91 -13.64
CA GLY A 43 -1.78 3.75 -14.40
C GLY A 43 -2.87 4.45 -13.60
N GLN A 44 -2.98 4.21 -12.29
CA GLN A 44 -4.03 4.79 -11.44
C GLN A 44 -4.12 6.32 -11.51
N PRO A 45 -3.00 7.09 -11.44
CA PRO A 45 -3.09 8.55 -11.55
C PRO A 45 -3.64 9.02 -12.91
N ALA A 46 -3.32 8.31 -14.00
CA ALA A 46 -3.84 8.61 -15.33
C ALA A 46 -5.33 8.25 -15.44
N TYR A 47 -5.72 7.10 -14.89
CA TYR A 47 -7.11 6.66 -14.82
C TYR A 47 -7.99 7.69 -14.09
N ASN A 48 -7.59 8.09 -12.88
CA ASN A 48 -8.30 9.10 -12.09
C ASN A 48 -8.33 10.50 -12.76
N ALA A 49 -7.39 10.76 -13.67
CA ALA A 49 -7.34 12.01 -14.44
C ALA A 49 -8.27 12.02 -15.67
N GLY A 50 -8.95 10.91 -15.97
CA GLY A 50 -9.66 10.73 -17.24
C GLY A 50 -8.73 10.51 -18.45
N ARG A 51 -7.42 10.32 -18.21
CA ARG A 51 -6.42 10.01 -19.24
C ARG A 51 -6.43 8.51 -19.55
N ARG A 52 -7.54 8.06 -20.14
CA ARG A 52 -7.85 6.63 -20.32
C ARG A 52 -6.84 5.93 -21.25
N LEU A 53 -6.41 6.57 -22.34
CA LEU A 53 -5.44 5.99 -23.27
C LEU A 53 -4.07 5.77 -22.61
N GLU A 54 -3.61 6.72 -21.80
CA GLU A 54 -2.39 6.59 -20.99
C GLU A 54 -2.51 5.44 -19.99
N ALA A 55 -3.65 5.35 -19.28
CA ALA A 55 -3.91 4.29 -18.32
C ALA A 55 -3.91 2.90 -18.99
N ILE A 56 -4.55 2.77 -20.17
CA ILE A 56 -4.55 1.54 -20.97
C ILE A 56 -3.12 1.13 -21.34
N ARG A 57 -2.29 2.05 -21.84
CA ARG A 57 -0.89 1.74 -22.18
C ARG A 57 -0.09 1.21 -20.97
N MET A 58 -0.27 1.82 -19.81
CA MET A 58 0.38 1.38 -18.57
C MET A 58 -0.15 0.04 -18.06
N ALA A 59 -1.45 -0.22 -18.24
CA ALA A 59 -2.06 -1.49 -17.88
C ALA A 59 -1.55 -2.64 -18.77
N HIS A 60 -1.41 -2.44 -20.09
CA HIS A 60 -0.77 -3.44 -20.96
C HIS A 60 0.68 -3.72 -20.54
N GLN A 61 1.49 -2.69 -20.26
CA GLN A 61 2.86 -2.89 -19.77
C GLN A 61 2.89 -3.70 -18.45
N THR A 62 1.91 -3.48 -17.58
CA THR A 62 1.76 -4.23 -16.32
C THR A 62 1.37 -5.68 -16.59
N LEU A 63 0.43 -5.93 -17.51
CA LEU A 63 0.09 -7.29 -17.96
C LEU A 63 1.32 -8.00 -18.53
N ASP A 64 2.01 -7.39 -19.48
CA ASP A 64 3.19 -7.99 -20.14
C ASP A 64 4.31 -8.30 -19.13
N THR A 65 4.49 -7.45 -18.12
CA THR A 65 5.53 -7.65 -17.09
C THR A 65 5.22 -8.80 -16.14
N PHE A 66 3.94 -9.01 -15.81
CA PHE A 66 3.52 -9.94 -14.75
C PHE A 66 2.73 -11.16 -15.27
N ASP A 67 2.63 -11.34 -16.58
CA ASP A 67 1.77 -12.36 -17.19
C ASP A 67 2.14 -13.80 -16.76
N SER A 68 3.42 -14.05 -16.53
CA SER A 68 3.96 -15.35 -16.14
C SER A 68 4.07 -15.55 -14.63
N ALA A 69 3.72 -14.55 -13.81
CA ALA A 69 3.87 -14.64 -12.37
C ALA A 69 2.74 -15.48 -11.74
N ASP A 70 3.07 -16.43 -10.85
CA ASP A 70 2.03 -17.20 -10.13
C ASP A 70 1.20 -16.29 -9.21
N TYR A 71 1.87 -15.33 -8.56
CA TYR A 71 1.29 -14.27 -7.74
C TYR A 71 1.99 -12.95 -8.00
N VAL A 72 1.24 -11.85 -7.95
CA VAL A 72 1.78 -10.49 -7.94
C VAL A 72 1.51 -9.88 -6.58
N VAL A 73 2.57 -9.49 -5.87
CA VAL A 73 2.45 -8.91 -4.52
C VAL A 73 3.02 -7.51 -4.51
N LEU A 74 2.35 -6.59 -3.83
CA LEU A 74 2.79 -5.20 -3.77
C LEU A 74 2.50 -4.49 -2.46
N PRO A 75 3.40 -3.59 -2.01
CA PRO A 75 3.21 -2.76 -0.83
C PRO A 75 2.37 -1.51 -1.17
N SER A 76 1.23 -1.68 -1.85
CA SER A 76 0.30 -0.58 -2.17
C SER A 76 -1.11 -1.09 -2.36
N GLY A 77 -2.02 -0.63 -1.50
CA GLY A 77 -3.45 -0.86 -1.66
C GLY A 77 -4.02 -0.15 -2.89
N SER A 78 -3.49 1.01 -3.25
CA SER A 78 -3.95 1.80 -4.40
C SER A 78 -3.60 1.14 -5.73
N CYS A 79 -2.36 0.67 -5.89
CA CYS A 79 -1.95 -0.02 -7.10
C CYS A 79 -2.61 -1.41 -7.20
N ALA A 80 -2.81 -2.10 -6.07
CA ALA A 80 -3.52 -3.37 -6.05
C ALA A 80 -5.01 -3.17 -6.39
N GLY A 81 -5.64 -2.12 -5.88
CA GLY A 81 -7.00 -1.71 -6.24
C GLY A 81 -7.13 -1.41 -7.73
N MET A 82 -6.16 -0.66 -8.29
CA MET A 82 -6.11 -0.37 -9.72
C MET A 82 -6.14 -1.65 -10.58
N ILE A 83 -5.27 -2.61 -10.28
CA ILE A 83 -5.17 -3.85 -11.03
C ILE A 83 -6.43 -4.71 -10.83
N ARG A 84 -6.86 -4.89 -9.57
CA ARG A 84 -7.93 -5.84 -9.26
C ARG A 84 -9.31 -5.35 -9.65
N CYS A 85 -9.58 -4.07 -9.43
CA CYS A 85 -10.92 -3.51 -9.53
C CYS A 85 -11.17 -2.74 -10.82
N PHE A 86 -10.12 -2.24 -11.48
CA PHE A 86 -10.28 -1.34 -12.63
C PHE A 86 -9.66 -1.84 -13.92
N TYR A 87 -8.68 -2.75 -13.91
CA TYR A 87 -8.14 -3.31 -15.16
C TYR A 87 -9.19 -4.08 -15.97
N PRO A 88 -10.07 -4.91 -15.38
CA PRO A 88 -11.11 -5.61 -16.15
C PRO A 88 -11.96 -4.66 -17.00
N ASP A 89 -12.43 -3.54 -16.43
CA ASP A 89 -13.23 -2.54 -17.14
C ASP A 89 -12.39 -1.61 -18.05
N LEU A 90 -11.12 -1.40 -17.70
CA LEU A 90 -10.21 -0.56 -18.48
C LEU A 90 -9.81 -1.27 -19.79
N LEU A 91 -9.62 -2.58 -19.72
CA LEU A 91 -9.12 -3.45 -20.78
C LEU A 91 -10.21 -4.41 -21.29
N ASP A 92 -11.39 -3.88 -21.62
CA ASP A 92 -12.56 -4.66 -22.06
C ASP A 92 -12.23 -5.64 -23.23
N ASN A 93 -11.33 -5.25 -24.14
CA ASN A 93 -10.89 -6.12 -25.25
C ASN A 93 -9.92 -7.25 -24.83
N GLU A 94 -9.39 -7.22 -23.61
CA GLU A 94 -8.51 -8.24 -23.00
C GLU A 94 -9.02 -8.64 -21.61
N LEU A 95 -10.34 -8.62 -21.41
CA LEU A 95 -10.99 -8.82 -20.11
C LEU A 95 -10.49 -10.08 -19.39
N GLU A 96 -10.41 -11.21 -20.09
CA GLU A 96 -9.95 -12.48 -19.51
C GLU A 96 -8.52 -12.37 -18.96
N ARG A 97 -7.61 -11.78 -19.74
CA ARG A 97 -6.21 -11.59 -19.35
C ARG A 97 -6.08 -10.62 -18.17
N ALA A 98 -6.87 -9.54 -18.17
CA ALA A 98 -6.95 -8.60 -17.07
C ALA A 98 -7.49 -9.25 -15.79
N GLN A 99 -8.52 -10.09 -15.90
CA GLN A 99 -9.11 -10.82 -14.78
C GLN A 99 -8.13 -11.84 -14.18
N VAL A 100 -7.41 -12.59 -15.02
CA VAL A 100 -6.38 -13.54 -14.57
C VAL A 100 -5.30 -12.82 -13.75
N LEU A 101 -4.82 -11.65 -14.20
CA LEU A 101 -3.87 -10.86 -13.41
C LEU A 101 -4.49 -10.34 -12.11
N ALA A 102 -5.74 -9.85 -12.17
CA ALA A 102 -6.45 -9.35 -11.00
C ALA A 102 -6.61 -10.42 -9.90
N ASP A 103 -6.97 -11.65 -10.27
CA ASP A 103 -7.23 -12.74 -9.33
C ASP A 103 -5.98 -13.20 -8.56
N ARG A 104 -4.80 -13.01 -9.15
CA ARG A 104 -3.51 -13.35 -8.55
C ARG A 104 -2.73 -12.15 -7.99
N THR A 105 -3.32 -10.95 -8.00
CA THR A 105 -2.70 -9.74 -7.46
C THR A 105 -3.14 -9.50 -6.02
N TYR A 106 -2.19 -9.26 -5.12
CA TYR A 106 -2.45 -9.06 -3.70
C TYR A 106 -1.66 -7.88 -3.13
N GLU A 107 -2.32 -7.07 -2.30
CA GLU A 107 -1.60 -6.18 -1.39
C GLU A 107 -0.82 -7.02 -0.37
N LEU A 108 0.36 -6.56 0.05
CA LEU A 108 1.30 -7.29 0.89
C LEU A 108 0.67 -7.87 2.17
N SER A 109 0.00 -7.06 2.99
CA SER A 109 -0.59 -7.54 4.24
C SER A 109 -1.71 -8.57 4.00
N HIS A 110 -2.50 -8.35 2.96
CA HIS A 110 -3.53 -9.30 2.52
C HIS A 110 -2.92 -10.62 2.06
N PHE A 111 -1.82 -10.59 1.28
CA PHE A 111 -1.12 -11.80 0.86
C PHE A 111 -0.54 -12.59 2.04
N LEU A 112 0.15 -11.91 2.97
CA LEU A 112 0.74 -12.53 4.15
C LEU A 112 -0.33 -13.24 5.00
N VAL A 113 -1.49 -12.63 5.18
CA VAL A 113 -2.55 -13.21 6.03
C VAL A 113 -3.36 -14.26 5.27
N GLU A 114 -3.93 -13.93 4.12
CA GLU A 114 -4.94 -14.78 3.47
C GLU A 114 -4.35 -15.88 2.59
N VAL A 115 -3.16 -15.65 2.01
CA VAL A 115 -2.50 -16.63 1.13
C VAL A 115 -1.48 -17.46 1.90
N LEU A 116 -0.62 -16.82 2.69
CA LEU A 116 0.41 -17.51 3.46
C LEU A 116 -0.05 -17.98 4.84
N GLY A 117 -1.18 -17.48 5.35
CA GLY A 117 -1.67 -17.85 6.68
C GLY A 117 -0.78 -17.33 7.82
N ILE A 118 -0.01 -16.26 7.59
CA ILE A 118 0.92 -15.72 8.59
C ILE A 118 0.13 -15.08 9.73
N GLN A 119 0.34 -15.61 10.92
CA GLN A 119 -0.25 -15.10 12.16
C GLN A 119 0.81 -14.66 13.18
N ASP A 120 2.07 -15.00 12.96
CA ASP A 120 3.17 -14.57 13.83
C ASP A 120 4.37 -14.20 12.96
N LEU A 121 4.91 -13.01 13.20
CA LEU A 121 6.09 -12.50 12.53
C LEU A 121 7.21 -12.22 13.54
N GLY A 122 7.01 -12.35 14.85
CA GLY A 122 7.96 -11.98 15.88
C GLY A 122 7.41 -10.93 16.85
N SER A 123 8.27 -10.31 17.65
CA SER A 123 7.87 -9.30 18.64
C SER A 123 8.70 -8.01 18.60
N GLY A 124 9.27 -7.69 17.43
CA GLY A 124 10.18 -6.55 17.26
C GLY A 124 9.53 -5.18 17.46
N LEU A 125 8.19 -5.10 17.43
CA LEU A 125 7.45 -3.86 17.71
C LEU A 125 6.98 -3.75 19.16
N LYS A 126 7.45 -4.62 20.06
CA LYS A 126 7.07 -4.56 21.48
C LYS A 126 7.36 -3.19 22.09
N GLY A 127 6.33 -2.61 22.71
CA GLY A 127 6.40 -1.30 23.34
C GLY A 127 6.29 -0.11 22.38
N LYS A 128 5.99 -0.34 21.10
CA LYS A 128 5.69 0.71 20.12
C LYS A 128 4.20 0.96 20.03
N ARG A 129 3.82 2.24 20.06
CA ARG A 129 2.44 2.71 19.88
C ARG A 129 2.27 3.17 18.43
N ILE A 130 1.32 2.58 17.72
CA ILE A 130 1.17 2.75 16.27
C ILE A 130 -0.26 3.16 15.94
N ALA A 131 -0.42 4.24 15.20
CA ALA A 131 -1.68 4.58 14.56
C ALA A 131 -1.68 4.05 13.11
N TYR A 132 -2.71 3.29 12.75
CA TYR A 132 -2.88 2.76 11.40
C TYR A 132 -3.85 3.63 10.62
N HIS A 133 -3.45 4.08 9.42
CA HIS A 133 -4.33 4.74 8.47
C HIS A 133 -4.84 3.72 7.44
N HIS A 134 -6.17 3.56 7.38
CA HIS A 134 -6.84 2.83 6.31
C HIS A 134 -6.84 3.67 5.03
N SER A 135 -6.03 3.29 4.04
CA SER A 135 -6.14 3.92 2.72
C SER A 135 -7.49 3.60 2.09
N CYS A 136 -8.07 4.55 1.33
CA CYS A 136 -9.39 4.35 0.75
C CYS A 136 -9.42 3.20 -0.26
N HIS A 137 -8.34 2.97 -1.00
CA HIS A 137 -8.23 1.88 -1.96
C HIS A 137 -8.11 0.51 -1.25
N ALA A 138 -7.23 0.39 -0.25
CA ALA A 138 -7.14 -0.85 0.53
C ALA A 138 -8.46 -1.17 1.22
N LEU A 139 -9.08 -0.19 1.86
CA LEU A 139 -10.30 -0.41 2.64
C LEU A 139 -11.54 -0.64 1.77
N ARG A 140 -11.82 0.26 0.83
CA ARG A 140 -13.11 0.33 0.13
C ARG A 140 -13.14 -0.49 -1.15
N GLU A 141 -12.01 -0.63 -1.84
CA GLU A 141 -11.92 -1.38 -3.09
C GLU A 141 -11.51 -2.83 -2.82
N LEU A 142 -10.52 -3.03 -1.94
CA LEU A 142 -9.96 -4.35 -1.66
C LEU A 142 -10.55 -5.04 -0.42
N GLY A 143 -11.30 -4.32 0.43
CA GLY A 143 -11.84 -4.86 1.68
C GLY A 143 -10.80 -5.16 2.75
N ILE A 144 -9.58 -4.63 2.60
CA ILE A 144 -8.46 -4.85 3.52
C ILE A 144 -8.63 -3.94 4.73
N ARG A 145 -8.92 -4.56 5.87
CA ARG A 145 -9.21 -3.86 7.12
C ARG A 145 -8.37 -4.42 8.25
N ASN A 146 -8.57 -5.70 8.56
CA ASN A 146 -8.01 -6.30 9.77
C ASN A 146 -6.62 -6.92 9.55
N GLN A 147 -6.29 -7.32 8.33
CA GLN A 147 -5.02 -7.95 7.98
C GLN A 147 -3.79 -7.13 8.44
N PRO A 148 -3.65 -5.85 8.07
CA PRO A 148 -2.49 -5.05 8.47
C PRO A 148 -2.43 -4.80 9.99
N ILE A 149 -3.59 -4.57 10.62
CA ILE A 149 -3.69 -4.34 12.06
C ILE A 149 -3.31 -5.60 12.85
N SER A 150 -3.77 -6.77 12.39
CA SER A 150 -3.48 -8.05 13.03
C SER A 150 -1.98 -8.34 12.98
N LEU A 151 -1.35 -8.18 11.81
CA LEU A 151 0.10 -8.35 11.68
C LEU A 151 0.88 -7.41 12.62
N LEU A 152 0.52 -6.12 12.70
CA LEU A 152 1.17 -5.17 13.62
C LEU A 152 1.04 -5.60 15.10
N LYS A 153 -0.15 -6.03 15.51
CA LYS A 153 -0.40 -6.52 16.88
C LYS A 153 0.39 -7.80 17.17
N ASN A 154 0.45 -8.70 16.20
CA ASN A 154 1.19 -9.95 16.32
C ASN A 154 2.70 -9.69 16.44
N CYS A 155 3.21 -8.66 15.76
CA CYS A 155 4.57 -8.12 15.95
C CYS A 155 4.82 -7.46 17.33
N GLY A 156 3.82 -7.42 18.21
CA GLY A 156 3.92 -6.86 19.58
C GLY A 156 3.57 -5.38 19.71
N ALA A 157 3.07 -4.72 18.65
CA ALA A 157 2.70 -3.31 18.71
C ALA A 157 1.39 -3.06 19.49
N GLU A 158 1.33 -1.93 20.17
CA GLU A 158 0.07 -1.34 20.63
C GLU A 158 -0.52 -0.52 19.47
N VAL A 159 -1.45 -1.12 18.72
CA VAL A 159 -2.20 -0.39 17.68
C VAL A 159 -3.31 0.43 18.35
N VAL A 160 -3.15 1.76 18.36
CA VAL A 160 -4.08 2.67 19.04
C VAL A 160 -5.29 2.97 18.18
N THR A 161 -6.43 3.24 18.82
CA THR A 161 -7.60 3.80 18.14
C THR A 161 -7.29 5.22 17.66
N TRP A 162 -7.66 5.52 16.43
CA TRP A 162 -7.54 6.84 15.84
C TRP A 162 -8.87 7.22 15.19
N GLU A 163 -9.53 8.24 15.73
CA GLU A 163 -10.91 8.61 15.38
C GLU A 163 -11.14 8.77 13.87
N ALA A 164 -10.17 9.35 13.17
CA ALA A 164 -10.28 9.64 11.76
C ALA A 164 -9.53 8.61 10.89
N ASP A 165 -9.15 7.42 11.38
CA ASP A 165 -8.31 6.44 10.68
C ASP A 165 -8.81 6.04 9.28
N GLU A 166 -10.13 5.90 9.10
CA GLU A 166 -10.83 5.56 7.86
C GLU A 166 -11.18 6.76 6.94
N GLU A 167 -10.97 7.98 7.42
CA GLU A 167 -11.15 9.17 6.59
C GLU A 167 -10.05 9.26 5.53
N CYS A 168 -10.36 9.82 4.36
CA CYS A 168 -9.38 9.98 3.29
C CYS A 168 -8.26 10.94 3.71
N CYS A 169 -7.00 10.61 3.41
CA CYS A 169 -5.85 11.47 3.69
C CYS A 169 -5.82 12.77 2.85
N GLY A 170 -6.60 12.83 1.77
CA GLY A 170 -6.63 13.99 0.87
C GLY A 170 -5.57 13.98 -0.23
N PHE A 171 -4.78 12.91 -0.41
CA PHE A 171 -3.77 12.85 -1.49
C PHE A 171 -4.42 12.83 -2.89
N GLY A 172 -5.19 11.78 -3.19
CA GLY A 172 -5.99 11.63 -4.41
C GLY A 172 -5.28 11.93 -5.75
N GLY A 173 -3.95 11.86 -5.81
CA GLY A 173 -3.17 12.24 -6.99
C GLY A 173 -3.44 13.68 -7.42
N LEU A 174 -4.09 13.87 -8.58
CA LEU A 174 -4.42 15.21 -9.10
C LEU A 174 -5.35 16.01 -8.19
N PHE A 175 -6.12 15.37 -7.32
CA PHE A 175 -6.98 16.07 -6.37
C PHE A 175 -6.19 17.03 -5.47
N SER A 176 -5.09 16.57 -4.87
CA SER A 176 -4.24 17.42 -4.02
C SER A 176 -3.59 18.58 -4.78
N ALA A 177 -3.28 18.39 -6.05
CA ALA A 177 -2.74 19.45 -6.90
C ALA A 177 -3.81 20.48 -7.32
N LYS A 178 -5.04 20.02 -7.60
CA LYS A 178 -6.14 20.90 -8.06
C LYS A 178 -6.85 21.63 -6.92
N LEU A 179 -6.98 20.99 -5.76
CA LEU A 179 -7.69 21.49 -4.58
C LEU A 179 -6.79 21.40 -3.33
N PRO A 180 -5.64 22.10 -3.31
CA PRO A 180 -4.65 21.96 -2.25
C PRO A 180 -5.18 22.36 -0.87
N GLU A 181 -6.04 23.38 -0.79
CA GLU A 181 -6.70 23.84 0.45
C GLU A 181 -7.55 22.72 1.07
N VAL A 182 -8.38 22.06 0.25
CA VAL A 182 -9.27 20.97 0.69
C VAL A 182 -8.45 19.74 1.09
N SER A 183 -7.48 19.38 0.25
CA SER A 183 -6.54 18.28 0.52
C SER A 183 -5.79 18.48 1.84
N ALA A 184 -5.33 19.70 2.11
CA ALA A 184 -4.67 20.05 3.37
C ALA A 184 -5.63 19.95 4.55
N ALA A 185 -6.84 20.49 4.45
CA ALA A 185 -7.84 20.44 5.52
C ALA A 185 -8.21 19.00 5.90
N MET A 186 -8.33 18.10 4.93
CA MET A 186 -8.59 16.67 5.17
C MET A 186 -7.45 16.01 5.95
N ALA A 187 -6.21 16.23 5.52
CA ALA A 187 -5.04 15.70 6.22
C ALA A 187 -4.88 16.28 7.63
N ASP A 188 -5.12 17.59 7.79
CA ASP A 188 -5.04 18.26 9.08
C ASP A 188 -6.09 17.73 10.05
N ARG A 189 -7.33 17.54 9.60
CA ARG A 189 -8.40 16.92 10.40
C ARG A 189 -8.00 15.56 10.94
N LYS A 190 -7.33 14.73 10.14
CA LYS A 190 -6.82 13.43 10.59
C LYS A 190 -5.76 13.60 11.67
N LEU A 191 -4.78 14.47 11.43
CA LEU A 191 -3.70 14.74 12.38
C LEU A 191 -4.19 15.39 13.68
N ASP A 192 -5.27 16.16 13.65
CA ASP A 192 -5.87 16.80 14.84
C ASP A 192 -6.47 15.80 15.82
N THR A 193 -6.83 14.60 15.35
CA THR A 193 -7.36 13.50 16.18
C THR A 193 -6.37 12.38 16.40
N LEU A 194 -5.14 12.57 15.94
CA LEU A 194 -4.06 11.62 16.19
C LEU A 194 -3.61 11.73 17.64
N SER A 195 -3.74 10.64 18.39
CA SER A 195 -3.15 10.55 19.73
C SER A 195 -1.63 10.48 19.66
N ALA A 196 -0.94 10.74 20.77
CA ALA A 196 0.52 10.58 20.81
C ALA A 196 0.91 9.13 20.50
N VAL A 197 1.68 8.92 19.45
CA VAL A 197 2.16 7.61 18.98
C VAL A 197 3.59 7.73 18.47
N ASP A 198 4.31 6.60 18.43
CA ASP A 198 5.65 6.54 17.85
C ASP A 198 5.58 6.59 16.32
N PHE A 199 4.62 5.86 15.75
CA PHE A 199 4.48 5.68 14.30
C PHE A 199 3.05 5.89 13.81
N VAL A 200 2.93 6.54 12.66
CA VAL A 200 1.76 6.43 11.76
C VAL A 200 2.16 5.56 10.58
N THR A 201 1.31 4.59 10.24
CA THR A 201 1.56 3.69 9.11
C THR A 201 0.33 3.49 8.23
N SER A 202 0.57 3.02 7.01
CA SER A 202 -0.46 2.69 6.03
C SER A 202 0.12 1.72 5.01
N THR A 203 -0.75 1.04 4.27
CA THR A 203 -0.39 0.23 3.10
C THR A 203 -0.08 1.07 1.86
N ASP A 204 -0.27 2.39 1.90
CA ASP A 204 -0.10 3.25 0.72
C ASP A 204 0.85 4.43 0.94
N GLY A 205 1.95 4.43 0.19
CA GLY A 205 2.95 5.49 0.19
C GLY A 205 2.38 6.87 -0.14
N GLY A 206 1.41 6.97 -1.06
CA GLY A 206 0.76 8.27 -1.38
C GLY A 206 0.03 8.88 -0.18
N CYS A 207 -0.61 8.06 0.65
CA CYS A 207 -1.24 8.53 1.87
C CYS A 207 -0.20 8.98 2.91
N LEU A 208 0.89 8.24 3.02
CA LEU A 208 1.99 8.58 3.92
C LEU A 208 2.73 9.86 3.49
N LEU A 209 2.91 10.10 2.19
CA LEU A 209 3.50 11.35 1.68
C LEU A 209 2.65 12.56 2.09
N GLN A 210 1.32 12.46 1.93
CA GLN A 210 0.41 13.52 2.32
C GLN A 210 0.43 13.78 3.83
N LEU A 211 0.27 12.74 4.63
CA LEU A 211 0.21 12.86 6.09
C LEU A 211 1.56 13.30 6.68
N SER A 212 2.67 12.76 6.19
CA SER A 212 4.01 13.17 6.63
C SER A 212 4.35 14.60 6.22
N GLY A 213 4.00 15.02 5.01
CA GLY A 213 4.20 16.39 4.55
C GLY A 213 3.47 17.41 5.45
N ARG A 214 2.23 17.10 5.84
CA ARG A 214 1.46 17.93 6.78
C ARG A 214 2.00 17.86 8.21
N GLY A 215 2.28 16.65 8.71
CA GLY A 215 2.84 16.43 10.05
C GLY A 215 4.16 17.16 10.27
N ASN A 216 5.06 17.10 9.28
CA ASN A 216 6.36 17.79 9.31
C ASN A 216 6.18 19.31 9.33
N ARG A 217 5.28 19.87 8.51
CA ARG A 217 4.98 21.31 8.51
C ARG A 217 4.42 21.79 9.85
N ARG A 218 3.69 20.90 10.55
CA ARG A 218 3.13 21.12 11.89
C ARG A 218 4.09 20.75 13.02
N GLN A 219 5.31 20.33 12.71
CA GLN A 219 6.35 19.93 13.68
C GLN A 219 5.88 18.82 14.64
N LEU A 220 5.06 17.89 14.16
CA LEU A 220 4.69 16.71 14.95
C LEU A 220 5.92 15.79 15.10
N SER A 221 6.11 15.23 16.29
CA SER A 221 7.25 14.34 16.60
C SER A 221 7.06 12.90 16.11
N VAL A 222 5.87 12.56 15.60
CA VAL A 222 5.53 11.21 15.11
C VAL A 222 6.28 10.88 13.82
N GLN A 223 6.70 9.62 13.67
CA GLN A 223 7.31 9.14 12.45
C GLN A 223 6.28 8.49 11.52
N PHE A 224 6.33 8.80 10.23
CA PHE A 224 5.47 8.20 9.22
C PHE A 224 6.25 7.12 8.47
N ARG A 225 5.87 5.85 8.63
CA ARG A 225 6.61 4.72 8.05
C ARG A 225 5.67 3.79 7.30
N HIS A 226 6.15 3.23 6.19
CA HIS A 226 5.40 2.26 5.41
C HIS A 226 5.17 0.97 6.21
N LEU A 227 4.00 0.33 6.03
CA LEU A 227 3.65 -0.89 6.75
C LEU A 227 4.71 -1.99 6.56
N ALA A 228 5.17 -2.20 5.33
CA ALA A 228 6.20 -3.18 5.01
C ALA A 228 7.46 -3.05 5.89
N SER A 229 7.98 -1.84 6.09
CA SER A 229 9.15 -1.63 6.93
C SER A 229 8.87 -1.87 8.41
N LEU A 230 7.70 -1.47 8.92
CA LEU A 230 7.34 -1.77 10.31
C LEU A 230 7.15 -3.26 10.55
N LEU A 231 6.57 -3.98 9.60
CA LEU A 231 6.44 -5.43 9.68
C LEU A 231 7.81 -6.11 9.63
N TRP A 232 8.75 -5.62 8.83
CA TRP A 232 10.11 -6.13 8.80
C TRP A 232 10.85 -5.90 10.12
N ASP A 233 10.77 -4.70 10.71
CA ASP A 233 11.27 -4.45 12.06
C ASP A 233 10.62 -5.39 13.10
N GLY A 234 9.34 -5.71 12.91
CA GLY A 234 8.59 -6.64 13.73
C GLY A 234 9.15 -8.06 13.76
N VAL A 235 9.92 -8.45 12.74
CA VAL A 235 10.63 -9.74 12.72
C VAL A 235 11.71 -9.83 13.81
N GLY A 236 12.25 -8.69 14.26
CA GLY A 236 13.16 -8.63 15.40
C GLY A 236 14.58 -9.14 15.13
N SER A 237 15.05 -9.03 13.88
CA SER A 237 16.43 -9.33 13.48
C SER A 237 17.45 -8.31 13.97
#